data_AF-A0AAW0F8S9-F1
#
_entry.id   AF-A0AAW0F8S9-F1
#
_cell.length_a   1.000
_cell.length_b   1.000
_cell.length_c   1.000
_cell.angle_alpha   90.00
_cell.angle_beta   90.00
_cell.angle_gamma   90.00
#
_symmetry.space_group_name_H-M   'P 1'
#
loop_
_entity.id
_entity.type
_entity.pdbx_description
1 polymer ?
#
loop_
_entity_poly.entity_id
_entity_poly.type
_entity_poly.pdbx_seq_one_letter_code
_entity_poly.pdbx_strand_id
1 'polypeptide(L)'
;MPLQYLKNLTLANPYIYKPASNRIRLLESDNFQPAIDLLKSVLYQWLNIPSNRDAEIRSIIVNQLYNHLGAGVLLLPGVWEMCYRLPKWIFASTSADNSAKHKIVPIRLFSACIQALPAASPDSLDYQLLNELWGLFMKFTGAIRGGQGTRVNLQLYDGQDVELNPVLAESRLQLLVQFLKTSLKAAKNELEPSHRLYERLVHPDNADFFMPLREYAPSRTNLHNQQNGPLSQLDKPIGLFNLLVFRVLSFNTPASRSLPYNFTIATLNDFRKSHTNNQAFFHNPKAYRNKSPAWTEEGVMERYWETAHHIWPKYLKDMQGKEKTFSAFIQWMITVRSPGDKCKAFLHTGGLLQLLVGGDLVYGGIVEMPTIEEMGILIAKVSRGAIAGLVFLQLLPPREKGYKYPPVQVVHDFTKLHNALKERLTEEEWEEMGMNTLVLEHSLCKLKRVRDIL
;
A
#
# COMPACT_ATOMS: atom_id res chain seq x y z
N MET A 1 42.34 -7.15 23.24
CA MET A 1 43.60 -6.39 23.44
C MET A 1 43.29 -5.16 24.29
N PRO A 2 43.90 -5.00 25.49
CA PRO A 2 43.44 -4.04 26.48
C PRO A 2 44.14 -2.67 26.40
N LEU A 3 43.40 -1.65 26.86
CA LEU A 3 43.67 -0.21 27.04
C LEU A 3 44.84 0.11 28.01
N GLN A 4 46.04 -0.41 27.75
CA GLN A 4 47.23 -0.11 28.58
C GLN A 4 48.32 0.76 27.92
N TYR A 5 48.15 1.16 26.65
CA TYR A 5 49.22 1.84 25.90
C TYR A 5 49.17 3.39 25.87
N LEU A 6 48.20 4.04 26.52
CA LEU A 6 48.02 5.51 26.41
C LEU A 6 48.34 6.33 27.67
N LYS A 7 49.06 5.78 28.65
CA LYS A 7 49.37 6.51 29.90
C LYS A 7 50.83 6.95 30.11
N ASN A 8 51.76 6.68 29.20
CA ASN A 8 53.18 6.97 29.42
C ASN A 8 53.84 7.86 28.34
N LEU A 9 53.25 9.01 28.01
CA LEU A 9 53.97 10.05 27.27
C LEU A 9 53.72 11.42 27.89
N THR A 10 54.42 11.68 28.99
CA THR A 10 54.69 13.04 29.47
C THR A 10 56.18 13.18 29.81
N LEU A 11 56.78 14.21 29.22
CA LEU A 11 58.08 14.84 29.50
C LEU A 11 59.34 14.21 28.88
N ALA A 12 59.77 14.77 27.74
CA ALA A 12 61.03 15.53 27.61
C ALA A 12 61.38 15.71 26.12
N ASN A 13 61.12 16.89 25.55
CA ASN A 13 61.88 17.33 24.37
C ASN A 13 61.90 18.86 24.26
N PRO A 14 63.04 19.55 24.51
CA PRO A 14 63.15 20.99 24.45
C PRO A 14 63.54 21.46 23.03
N TYR A 15 62.86 20.96 22.00
CA TYR A 15 62.96 21.53 20.66
C TYR A 15 61.67 22.26 20.36
N ILE A 16 61.70 23.59 20.52
CA ILE A 16 60.72 24.48 19.93
C ILE A 16 60.84 24.31 18.41
N TYR A 17 60.02 23.42 17.85
CA TYR A 17 59.82 23.35 16.41
C TYR A 17 59.04 24.61 16.05
N LYS A 18 59.75 25.66 15.61
CA LYS A 18 59.09 26.74 14.87
C LYS A 18 58.57 26.09 13.58
N PRO A 19 57.26 25.97 13.35
CA PRO A 19 56.79 25.51 12.06
C PRO A 19 57.35 26.48 11.03
N ALA A 20 58.15 25.97 10.08
CA ALA A 20 58.51 26.73 8.90
C ALA A 20 57.17 27.25 8.32
N SER A 21 57.08 28.55 8.08
CA SER A 21 55.93 29.16 7.42
C SER A 21 55.88 28.66 5.98
N ASN A 22 55.51 27.41 5.79
CA ASN A 22 55.07 26.89 4.54
C ASN A 22 53.78 27.64 4.28
N ARG A 23 53.89 28.72 3.48
CA ARG A 23 52.76 29.25 2.74
C ARG A 23 52.10 28.03 2.12
N ILE A 24 50.95 27.63 2.66
CA ILE A 24 50.07 26.68 2.01
C ILE A 24 49.73 27.37 0.71
N ARG A 25 50.46 27.02 -0.36
CA ARG A 25 50.01 27.26 -1.72
C ARG A 25 48.77 26.38 -1.81
N LEU A 26 47.61 26.98 -1.55
CA LEU A 26 46.33 26.44 -1.97
C LEU A 26 46.53 26.17 -3.46
N LEU A 27 46.65 24.88 -3.81
CA LEU A 27 46.71 24.44 -5.18
C LEU A 27 45.37 24.83 -5.78
N GLU A 28 45.30 25.98 -6.44
CA GLU A 28 44.22 26.28 -7.38
C GLU A 28 44.38 25.30 -8.55
N SER A 29 43.80 24.11 -8.41
CA SER A 29 43.67 23.18 -9.53
C SER A 29 42.29 22.56 -9.49
N ASP A 30 41.65 22.56 -10.65
CA ASP A 30 40.29 22.08 -10.94
C ASP A 30 40.09 20.56 -10.71
N ASN A 31 40.97 19.92 -9.94
CA ASN A 31 41.08 18.46 -9.79
C ASN A 31 40.76 17.95 -8.38
N PHE A 32 40.07 18.73 -7.53
CA PHE A 32 39.60 18.22 -6.23
C PHE A 32 38.34 17.36 -6.31
N GLN A 33 37.60 17.41 -7.42
CA GLN A 33 36.34 16.68 -7.54
C GLN A 33 36.50 15.15 -7.32
N PRO A 34 37.52 14.47 -7.89
CA PRO A 34 37.76 13.07 -7.61
C PRO A 34 38.04 12.76 -6.13
N ALA A 35 38.76 13.65 -5.43
CA ALA A 35 39.04 13.49 -4.01
C ALA A 35 37.77 13.71 -3.15
N ILE A 36 36.93 14.68 -3.51
CA ILE A 36 35.64 14.92 -2.88
C ILE A 36 34.70 13.74 -3.11
N ASP A 37 34.65 13.20 -4.32
CA ASP A 37 33.80 12.05 -4.66
C ASP A 37 34.24 10.79 -3.92
N LEU A 38 35.56 10.57 -3.79
CA LEU A 38 36.12 9.50 -2.96
C LEU A 38 35.74 9.67 -1.49
N LEU A 39 35.89 10.88 -0.94
CA LEU A 39 35.55 11.18 0.45
C LEU A 39 34.05 10.98 0.72
N LYS A 40 33.18 11.44 -0.20
CA LYS A 40 31.73 11.22 -0.14
C LYS A 40 31.40 9.73 -0.14
N SER A 41 32.03 8.95 -1.02
CA SER A 41 31.82 7.50 -1.09
C SER A 41 32.16 6.79 0.23
N VAL A 42 33.34 7.11 0.79
CA VAL A 42 33.79 6.58 2.08
C VAL A 42 32.83 6.96 3.21
N LEU A 43 32.40 8.22 3.27
CA LEU A 43 31.48 8.70 4.30
C LEU A 43 30.08 8.09 4.17
N TYR A 44 29.56 7.94 2.94
CA TYR A 44 28.26 7.30 2.71
C TYR A 44 28.28 5.84 3.12
N GLN A 45 29.35 5.11 2.80
CA GLN A 45 29.52 3.73 3.22
C GLN A 45 29.67 3.62 4.74
N TRP A 46 30.49 4.48 5.36
CA TRP A 46 30.76 4.43 6.80
C TRP A 46 29.54 4.78 7.64
N LEU A 47 28.74 5.76 7.21
CA LEU A 47 27.54 6.21 7.90
C LEU A 47 26.26 5.49 7.44
N ASN A 48 26.40 4.51 6.54
CA ASN A 48 25.28 3.78 5.92
C ASN A 48 24.22 4.71 5.29
N ILE A 49 24.67 5.84 4.73
CA ILE A 49 23.82 6.79 4.01
C ILE A 49 23.59 6.22 2.60
N PRO A 50 22.35 6.13 2.10
CA PRO A 50 22.09 5.63 0.76
C PRO A 50 22.87 6.47 -0.27
N SER A 51 23.75 5.83 -1.04
CA SER A 51 24.57 6.49 -2.07
C SER A 51 23.80 6.78 -3.38
N ASN A 52 22.46 6.69 -3.35
CA ASN A 52 21.66 6.96 -4.53
C ASN A 52 21.48 8.47 -4.74
N ARG A 53 21.35 8.86 -6.01
CA ARG A 53 21.16 10.25 -6.44
C ARG A 53 19.96 10.92 -5.75
N ASP A 54 18.92 10.16 -5.44
CA ASP A 54 17.73 10.66 -4.72
C ASP A 54 18.09 11.15 -3.30
N ALA A 55 19.03 10.50 -2.61
CA ALA A 55 19.44 10.89 -1.27
C ALA A 55 20.21 12.21 -1.27
N GLU A 56 21.08 12.45 -2.27
CA GLU A 56 21.80 13.73 -2.40
C GLU A 56 20.85 14.89 -2.71
N ILE A 57 19.85 14.67 -3.59
CA ILE A 57 18.84 15.69 -3.87
C ILE A 57 18.01 15.98 -2.60
N ARG A 58 17.63 14.94 -1.86
CA ARG A 58 16.91 15.10 -0.59
C ARG A 58 17.71 15.87 0.44
N SER A 59 19.00 15.61 0.57
CA SER A 59 19.84 16.33 1.53
C SER A 59 19.96 17.81 1.16
N ILE A 60 20.07 18.14 -0.14
CA ILE A 60 20.05 19.52 -0.62
C ILE A 60 18.72 20.20 -0.26
N ILE A 61 17.58 19.56 -0.53
CA ILE A 61 16.25 20.11 -0.20
C ILE A 61 16.11 20.33 1.30
N VAL A 62 16.45 19.33 2.11
CA VAL A 62 16.39 19.42 3.58
C VAL A 62 17.28 20.55 4.09
N ASN A 63 18.49 20.70 3.53
CA ASN A 63 19.40 21.77 3.89
C ASN A 63 18.84 23.16 3.53
N GLN A 64 18.21 23.30 2.37
CA GLN A 64 17.56 24.57 1.99
C GLN A 64 16.40 24.93 2.93
N LEU A 65 15.55 23.94 3.26
CA LEU A 65 14.46 24.15 4.22
C LEU A 65 14.99 24.52 5.60
N TYR A 66 16.00 23.81 6.10
CA TYR A 66 16.61 24.07 7.39
C TYR A 66 17.22 25.49 7.46
N ASN A 67 17.98 25.89 6.44
CA ASN A 67 18.67 27.18 6.44
C ASN A 67 17.72 28.38 6.33
N HIS A 68 16.55 28.21 5.70
CA HIS A 68 15.61 29.31 5.49
C HIS A 68 14.43 29.33 6.46
N LEU A 69 14.00 28.17 6.97
CA LEU A 69 12.79 28.03 7.79
C LEU A 69 13.11 27.51 9.21
N GLY A 70 14.38 27.21 9.50
CA GLY A 70 14.82 26.67 10.78
C GLY A 70 14.55 25.17 10.95
N ALA A 71 14.96 24.62 12.10
CA ALA A 71 14.85 23.19 12.39
C ALA A 71 13.40 22.69 12.55
N GLY A 72 12.49 23.57 13.02
CA GLY A 72 11.09 23.23 13.26
C GLY A 72 10.35 22.74 12.01
N VAL A 73 10.76 23.20 10.82
CA VAL A 73 10.17 22.78 9.55
C VAL A 73 10.27 21.26 9.34
N LEU A 74 11.30 20.61 9.87
CA LEU A 74 11.53 19.17 9.73
C LEU A 74 10.56 18.32 10.57
N LEU A 75 9.81 18.96 11.47
CA LEU A 75 8.76 18.31 12.26
C LEU A 75 7.42 18.26 11.52
N LEU A 76 7.28 18.98 10.39
CA LEU A 76 6.06 18.99 9.60
C LEU A 76 5.91 17.70 8.76
N PRO A 77 4.78 16.97 8.85
CA PRO A 77 4.57 15.72 8.11
C PRO A 77 4.71 15.87 6.59
N GLY A 78 4.25 16.99 6.04
CA GLY A 78 4.28 17.26 4.59
C GLY A 78 5.68 17.43 4.01
N VAL A 79 6.67 17.83 4.82
CA VAL A 79 8.04 18.07 4.37
C VAL A 79 8.72 16.79 3.94
N TRP A 80 8.53 15.71 4.69
CA TRP A 80 9.10 14.41 4.33
C TRP A 80 8.43 13.83 3.09
N GLU A 81 7.10 13.94 2.99
CA GLU A 81 6.37 13.53 1.79
C GLU A 81 6.85 14.27 0.54
N MET A 82 7.07 15.59 0.65
CA MET A 82 7.67 16.39 -0.40
C MET A 82 9.08 15.88 -0.74
N CYS A 83 9.98 15.72 0.23
CA CYS A 83 11.34 15.21 0.00
C CYS A 83 11.37 13.83 -0.68
N TYR A 84 10.40 12.96 -0.42
CA TYR A 84 10.29 11.66 -1.08
C TYR A 84 9.76 11.74 -2.52
N ARG A 85 8.91 12.72 -2.82
CA ARG A 85 8.24 12.86 -4.14
C ARG A 85 8.98 13.80 -5.10
N LEU A 86 9.59 14.87 -4.58
CA LEU A 86 10.21 15.95 -5.37
C LEU A 86 11.31 15.46 -6.32
N PRO A 87 12.21 14.52 -5.94
CA PRO A 87 13.20 13.99 -6.87
C PRO A 87 12.55 13.36 -8.11
N LYS A 88 11.39 12.72 -7.95
CA LYS A 88 10.65 12.17 -9.08
C LYS A 88 10.00 13.26 -9.92
N TRP A 89 9.43 14.29 -9.31
CA TRP A 89 8.77 15.36 -10.08
C TRP A 89 9.74 16.25 -10.84
N ILE A 90 10.89 16.56 -10.25
CA ILE A 90 11.92 17.39 -10.88
C ILE A 90 12.70 16.62 -11.96
N PHE A 91 12.92 15.31 -11.77
CA PHE A 91 13.81 14.53 -12.64
C PHE A 91 13.12 13.45 -13.50
N ALA A 92 11.82 13.18 -13.35
CA ALA A 92 11.13 12.19 -14.20
C ALA A 92 10.84 12.70 -15.62
N SER A 93 11.01 13.99 -15.93
CA SER A 93 10.73 14.52 -17.28
C SER A 93 11.94 14.55 -18.21
N THR A 94 13.14 14.21 -17.74
CA THR A 94 14.35 14.21 -18.58
C THR A 94 14.78 12.77 -18.80
N SER A 95 14.51 12.28 -20.01
CA SER A 95 15.07 11.05 -20.56
C SER A 95 16.59 10.98 -20.35
N ALA A 96 17.09 9.75 -20.28
CA ALA A 96 18.38 9.34 -19.70
C ALA A 96 19.66 9.96 -20.31
N ASP A 97 19.58 10.89 -21.24
CA ASP A 97 20.70 11.21 -22.14
C ASP A 97 21.27 12.63 -22.01
N ASN A 98 20.68 13.53 -21.21
CA ASN A 98 21.22 14.89 -21.10
C ASN A 98 22.08 15.12 -19.86
N SER A 99 23.38 15.28 -20.17
CA SER A 99 24.52 15.58 -19.31
C SER A 99 24.30 16.70 -18.28
N ALA A 100 25.17 16.70 -17.27
CA ALA A 100 25.10 17.37 -15.97
C ALA A 100 24.81 18.89 -15.91
N LYS A 101 24.63 19.60 -17.03
CA LYS A 101 24.58 21.07 -17.08
C LYS A 101 23.23 21.71 -16.73
N HIS A 102 22.11 20.97 -16.78
CA HIS A 102 20.79 21.50 -16.39
C HIS A 102 20.50 21.45 -14.87
N LYS A 103 21.47 21.10 -14.03
CA LYS A 103 21.23 20.69 -12.63
C LYS A 103 21.23 21.82 -11.59
N ILE A 104 21.78 23.00 -11.88
CA ILE A 104 21.97 24.08 -10.87
C ILE A 104 20.79 25.06 -10.85
N VAL A 105 20.11 25.24 -11.99
CA VAL A 105 19.01 26.22 -12.16
C VAL A 105 17.78 25.90 -11.28
N PRO A 106 17.31 24.63 -11.17
CA PRO A 106 16.12 24.33 -10.36
C PRO A 106 16.32 24.55 -8.85
N ILE A 107 17.53 24.35 -8.33
CA ILE A 107 17.82 24.47 -6.89
C ILE A 107 17.87 25.94 -6.46
N ARG A 108 18.40 26.83 -7.29
CA ARG A 108 18.41 28.27 -7.00
C ARG A 108 17.00 28.85 -7.00
N LEU A 109 16.17 28.45 -7.96
CA LEU A 109 14.75 28.83 -7.99
C LEU A 109 14.01 28.29 -6.77
N PHE A 110 14.29 27.05 -6.37
CA PHE A 110 13.72 26.47 -5.16
C PHE A 110 14.10 27.25 -3.88
N SER A 111 15.36 27.65 -3.75
CA SER A 111 15.82 28.48 -2.62
C SER A 111 15.09 29.84 -2.59
N ALA A 112 14.96 30.51 -3.73
CA ALA A 112 14.23 31.77 -3.83
C ALA A 112 12.74 31.61 -3.47
N CYS A 113 12.10 30.51 -3.90
CA CYS A 113 10.72 30.19 -3.52
C CYS A 113 10.57 29.98 -2.01
N ILE A 114 11.53 29.31 -1.35
CA ILE A 114 11.49 29.11 0.10
C ILE A 114 11.66 30.45 0.84
N GLN A 115 12.57 31.31 0.39
CA GLN A 115 12.79 32.63 0.99
C GLN A 115 11.57 33.54 0.88
N ALA A 116 10.74 33.34 -0.15
CA ALA A 116 9.49 34.07 -0.32
C ALA A 116 8.33 33.56 0.56
N LEU A 117 8.51 32.44 1.27
CA LEU A 117 7.47 31.93 2.17
C LEU A 117 7.35 32.83 3.41
N PRO A 118 6.13 33.07 3.92
CA PRO A 118 5.93 33.78 5.19
C PRO A 118 6.80 33.20 6.31
N ALA A 119 6.88 31.87 6.39
CA ALA A 119 7.70 31.13 7.36
C ALA A 119 9.21 31.41 7.31
N ALA A 120 9.73 32.06 6.26
CA ALA A 120 11.13 32.50 6.19
C ALA A 120 11.36 33.89 6.80
N SER A 121 10.30 34.66 7.03
CA SER A 121 10.38 35.98 7.67
C SER A 121 10.29 35.85 9.19
N PRO A 122 11.29 36.32 9.96
CA PRO A 122 11.29 36.21 11.42
C PRO A 122 10.09 36.84 12.12
N ASP A 123 9.51 37.87 11.50
CA ASP A 123 8.38 38.61 12.05
C ASP A 123 7.02 37.98 11.71
N SER A 124 7.00 36.90 10.92
CA SER A 124 5.76 36.23 10.55
C SER A 124 5.25 35.32 11.66
N LEU A 125 3.92 35.16 11.70
CA LEU A 125 3.29 34.18 12.57
C LEU A 125 3.77 32.75 12.28
N ASP A 126 3.97 32.40 11.01
CA ASP A 126 4.43 31.07 10.61
C ASP A 126 5.83 30.74 11.15
N TYR A 127 6.76 31.70 11.10
CA TYR A 127 8.10 31.53 11.66
C TYR A 127 8.06 31.36 13.18
N GLN A 128 7.21 32.14 13.86
CA GLN A 128 7.01 32.03 15.31
C GLN A 128 6.47 30.66 15.69
N LEU A 129 5.46 30.15 14.97
CA LEU A 129 4.89 28.81 15.20
C LEU A 129 5.91 27.70 14.96
N LEU A 130 6.73 27.80 13.92
CA LEU A 130 7.80 26.81 13.66
C LEU A 130 8.85 26.80 14.79
N ASN A 131 9.23 27.97 15.30
CA ASN A 131 10.15 28.07 16.41
C ASN A 131 9.54 27.57 17.73
N GLU A 132 8.26 27.82 17.98
CA GLU A 132 7.55 27.28 19.13
C GLU A 132 7.51 25.74 19.09
N LEU A 133 7.17 25.18 17.92
CA LEU A 133 7.17 23.73 17.70
C LEU A 133 8.56 23.12 17.95
N TRP A 134 9.61 23.79 17.46
CA TRP A 134 10.99 23.37 17.73
C TRP A 134 11.34 23.45 19.21
N GLY A 135 10.93 24.53 19.89
CA GLY A 135 11.10 24.70 21.33
C GLY A 135 10.43 23.59 22.14
N LEU A 136 9.22 23.20 21.77
CA LEU A 136 8.50 22.07 22.38
C LEU A 136 9.26 20.75 22.17
N PHE A 137 9.75 20.51 20.96
CA PHE A 137 10.55 19.32 20.66
C PHE A 137 11.86 19.26 21.46
N MET A 138 12.56 20.39 21.62
CA MET A 138 13.78 20.45 22.42
C MET A 138 13.52 20.25 23.91
N LYS A 139 12.41 20.80 24.44
CA LYS A 139 11.98 20.52 25.82
C LYS A 139 11.68 19.03 26.02
N PHE A 140 10.96 18.42 25.09
CA PHE A 140 10.63 17.00 25.13
C PHE A 140 11.89 16.10 25.08
N THR A 141 12.79 16.35 24.12
CA THR A 141 14.03 15.56 23.98
C THR A 141 15.00 15.80 25.14
N GLY A 142 15.05 17.01 25.67
CA GLY A 142 15.79 17.35 26.89
C GLY A 142 15.26 16.59 28.10
N ALA A 143 13.94 16.50 28.28
CA ALA A 143 13.32 15.70 29.34
C ALA A 143 13.67 14.20 29.23
N ILE A 144 13.76 13.66 28.01
CA ILE A 144 14.16 12.27 27.77
C ILE A 144 15.64 12.05 28.10
N ARG A 145 16.53 12.98 27.73
CA ARG A 145 17.99 12.83 27.92
C ARG A 145 18.45 13.18 29.34
N GLY A 146 17.66 13.97 30.07
CA GLY A 146 18.09 14.65 31.29
C GLY A 146 18.26 13.79 32.53
N GLY A 147 17.69 12.58 32.62
CA GLY A 147 17.90 11.63 33.74
C GLY A 147 17.57 12.11 35.17
N GLN A 148 17.29 13.39 35.39
CA GLN A 148 16.90 13.96 36.66
C GLN A 148 15.39 14.06 36.71
N GLY A 149 14.76 13.04 37.30
CA GLY A 149 13.77 13.11 38.38
C GLY A 149 12.52 14.00 38.27
N THR A 150 12.42 14.88 37.28
CA THR A 150 11.17 15.53 36.93
C THR A 150 10.40 14.47 36.17
N ARG A 151 9.60 13.70 36.89
CA ARG A 151 8.45 13.01 36.31
C ARG A 151 7.62 14.10 35.65
N VAL A 152 7.96 14.47 34.42
CA VAL A 152 6.92 14.86 33.48
C VAL A 152 6.04 13.64 33.48
N ASN A 153 4.87 13.75 34.11
CA ASN A 153 3.76 12.82 33.90
C ASN A 153 3.32 12.99 32.43
N LEU A 154 4.23 12.75 31.49
CA LEU A 154 3.91 11.92 30.36
C LEU A 154 3.56 10.61 31.04
N GLN A 155 2.26 10.43 31.32
CA GLN A 155 1.70 9.11 31.17
C GLN A 155 2.18 8.66 29.79
N LEU A 156 3.32 7.97 29.78
CA LEU A 156 3.55 6.92 28.83
C LEU A 156 2.26 6.13 28.94
N TYR A 157 1.45 6.24 27.89
CA TYR A 157 0.30 5.41 27.64
C TYR A 157 0.86 3.98 27.62
N ASP A 158 1.08 3.44 28.82
CA ASP A 158 0.96 2.03 29.12
C ASP A 158 -0.37 1.65 28.48
N GLY A 159 -0.36 0.61 27.64
CA GLY A 159 -1.37 0.32 26.61
C GLY A 159 -2.78 0.06 27.14
N GLN A 160 -3.33 1.00 27.90
CA GLN A 160 -4.73 1.33 27.97
C GLN A 160 -5.13 1.65 26.54
N ASP A 161 -6.18 0.98 26.12
CA ASP A 161 -6.92 1.27 24.91
C ASP A 161 -6.87 2.79 24.69
N VAL A 162 -6.13 3.21 23.66
CA VAL A 162 -6.24 4.59 23.20
C VAL A 162 -7.69 4.67 22.78
N GLU A 163 -8.55 5.18 23.67
CA GLU A 163 -9.95 5.41 23.36
C GLU A 163 -9.95 6.36 22.18
N LEU A 164 -10.14 5.78 21.00
CA LEU A 164 -10.19 6.47 19.74
C LEU A 164 -11.26 7.54 19.91
N ASN A 165 -10.90 8.79 19.61
CA ASN A 165 -11.79 9.92 19.82
C ASN A 165 -13.16 9.60 19.20
N PRO A 166 -14.20 9.39 20.01
CA PRO A 166 -15.45 8.80 19.53
C PRO A 166 -16.14 9.72 18.52
N VAL A 167 -15.96 11.04 18.65
CA VAL A 167 -16.49 12.04 17.71
C VAL A 167 -15.81 11.92 16.34
N LEU A 168 -14.49 11.70 16.31
CA LEU A 168 -13.76 11.54 15.06
C LEU A 168 -14.05 10.19 14.40
N ALA A 169 -14.16 9.12 15.18
CA ALA A 169 -14.57 7.81 14.69
C ALA A 169 -15.97 7.87 14.07
N GLU A 170 -16.92 8.54 14.73
CA GLU A 170 -18.27 8.74 14.21
C GLU A 170 -18.26 9.51 12.89
N SER A 171 -17.51 10.61 12.83
CA SER A 171 -17.38 11.42 11.62
C SER A 171 -16.84 10.60 10.44
N ARG A 172 -15.87 9.70 10.68
CA ARG A 172 -15.29 8.86 9.62
C ARG A 172 -16.18 7.67 9.25
N LEU A 173 -16.95 7.14 10.20
CA LEU A 173 -17.99 6.15 9.91
C LEU A 173 -19.05 6.75 8.98
N GLN A 174 -19.47 7.99 9.21
CA GLN A 174 -20.41 8.69 8.34
C GLN A 174 -19.87 8.84 6.90
N LEU A 175 -18.55 9.06 6.72
CA LEU A 175 -17.93 9.07 5.39
C LEU A 175 -18.04 7.71 4.69
N LEU A 176 -17.88 6.60 5.41
CA LEU A 176 -18.07 5.27 4.83
C LEU A 176 -19.53 5.02 4.46
N VAL A 177 -20.48 5.38 5.33
CA VAL A 177 -21.92 5.28 5.03
C VAL A 177 -22.26 6.07 3.77
N GLN A 178 -21.80 7.33 3.69
CA GLN A 178 -22.02 8.16 2.51
C GLN A 178 -21.38 7.56 1.25
N PHE A 179 -20.16 7.00 1.38
CA PHE A 179 -19.49 6.33 0.27
C PHE A 179 -20.28 5.12 -0.24
N LEU A 180 -20.82 4.29 0.65
CA LEU A 180 -21.64 3.13 0.30
C LEU A 180 -22.94 3.57 -0.40
N LYS A 181 -23.69 4.52 0.18
CA LYS A 181 -24.93 5.06 -0.43
C LYS A 181 -24.68 5.69 -1.79
N THR A 182 -23.59 6.46 -1.94
CA THR A 182 -23.20 7.05 -3.22
C THR A 182 -22.85 5.96 -4.25
N SER A 183 -22.21 4.88 -3.81
CA SER A 183 -21.86 3.75 -4.68
C SER A 183 -23.10 2.97 -5.13
N LEU A 184 -24.10 2.84 -4.26
CA LEU A 184 -25.39 2.26 -4.64
C LEU A 184 -26.10 3.09 -5.72
N LYS A 185 -26.13 4.43 -5.55
CA LYS A 185 -26.64 5.33 -6.60
C LYS A 185 -25.88 5.18 -7.91
N ALA A 186 -24.55 5.10 -7.86
CA ALA A 186 -23.73 4.88 -9.04
C ALA A 186 -24.07 3.54 -9.73
N ALA A 187 -24.23 2.47 -8.95
CA ALA A 187 -24.60 1.15 -9.43
C ALA A 187 -25.98 1.11 -10.10
N LYS A 188 -26.92 1.96 -9.64
CA LYS A 188 -28.25 2.14 -10.22
C LYS A 188 -28.29 3.12 -11.40
N ASN A 189 -27.15 3.69 -11.81
CA ASN A 189 -27.05 4.77 -12.78
C ASN A 189 -27.82 6.05 -12.37
N GLU A 190 -27.96 6.28 -11.06
CA GLU A 190 -28.63 7.44 -10.46
C GLU A 190 -27.63 8.50 -9.94
N LEU A 191 -26.33 8.28 -10.15
CA LEU A 191 -25.30 9.23 -9.71
C LEU A 191 -25.10 10.31 -10.78
N GLU A 192 -25.31 11.56 -10.39
CA GLU A 192 -25.10 12.72 -11.27
C GLU A 192 -23.65 12.82 -11.77
N PRO A 193 -23.43 13.16 -13.06
CA PRO A 193 -22.09 13.37 -13.63
C PRO A 193 -21.24 14.44 -12.90
N SER A 194 -21.89 15.40 -12.25
CA SER A 194 -21.24 16.45 -11.46
C SER A 194 -20.71 15.96 -10.11
N HIS A 195 -21.10 14.76 -9.67
CA HIS A 195 -20.67 14.24 -8.38
C HIS A 195 -19.17 13.92 -8.38
N ARG A 196 -18.45 14.34 -7.33
CA ARG A 196 -16.98 14.16 -7.20
C ARG A 196 -16.47 12.71 -7.32
N LEU A 197 -17.34 11.72 -7.08
CA LEU A 197 -17.05 10.29 -7.19
C LEU A 197 -17.42 9.68 -8.55
N TYR A 198 -18.08 10.40 -9.46
CA TYR A 198 -18.61 9.86 -10.71
C TYR A 198 -17.52 9.20 -11.56
N GLU A 199 -16.43 9.91 -11.83
CA GLU A 199 -15.27 9.40 -12.60
C GLU A 199 -14.63 8.12 -12.01
N ARG A 200 -14.78 7.91 -10.69
CA ARG A 200 -14.22 6.72 -10.03
C ARG A 200 -15.20 5.55 -10.02
N LEU A 201 -16.48 5.82 -9.81
CA LEU A 201 -17.51 4.78 -9.60
C LEU A 201 -18.24 4.37 -10.88
N VAL A 202 -18.36 5.27 -11.85
CA VAL A 202 -19.15 5.05 -13.08
C VAL A 202 -18.25 4.81 -14.28
N HIS A 203 -17.10 5.48 -14.38
CA HIS A 203 -16.22 5.32 -15.54
C HIS A 203 -15.77 3.85 -15.69
N PRO A 204 -16.00 3.19 -16.84
CA PRO A 204 -15.74 1.75 -17.02
C PRO A 204 -14.30 1.34 -16.71
N ASP A 205 -13.34 2.21 -17.02
CA ASP A 205 -11.92 1.95 -16.75
C ASP A 205 -11.52 1.93 -15.28
N ASN A 206 -12.34 2.54 -14.43
CA ASN A 206 -12.04 2.80 -13.02
C ASN A 206 -12.97 2.03 -12.08
N ALA A 207 -14.23 1.80 -12.47
CA ALA A 207 -15.27 1.32 -11.58
C ALA A 207 -14.88 0.04 -10.83
N ASP A 208 -14.31 -0.97 -11.47
CA ASP A 208 -13.82 -2.20 -10.81
C ASP A 208 -12.80 -1.92 -9.68
N PHE A 209 -12.04 -0.82 -9.80
CA PHE A 209 -11.04 -0.42 -8.83
C PHE A 209 -11.60 0.36 -7.65
N PHE A 210 -12.74 1.03 -7.78
CA PHE A 210 -13.29 1.91 -6.74
C PHE A 210 -14.64 1.46 -6.18
N MET A 211 -15.43 0.69 -6.95
CA MET A 211 -16.74 0.19 -6.53
C MET A 211 -16.61 -0.70 -5.28
N PRO A 212 -17.19 -0.29 -4.12
CA PRO A 212 -17.18 -1.08 -2.90
C PRO A 212 -18.22 -2.22 -2.91
N LEU A 213 -19.31 -2.04 -3.67
CA LEU A 213 -20.35 -3.04 -3.82
C LEU A 213 -19.94 -4.04 -4.90
N ARG A 214 -19.30 -5.12 -4.45
CA ARG A 214 -18.56 -6.06 -5.32
C ARG A 214 -19.34 -6.56 -6.53
N GLU A 215 -20.62 -6.89 -6.37
CA GLU A 215 -21.45 -7.48 -7.44
C GLU A 215 -21.88 -6.44 -8.50
N TYR A 216 -21.76 -5.15 -8.20
CA TYR A 216 -22.01 -4.04 -9.11
C TYR A 216 -20.76 -3.53 -9.83
N ALA A 217 -19.59 -4.11 -9.55
CA ALA A 217 -18.39 -3.80 -10.33
C ALA A 217 -18.55 -4.35 -11.77
N PRO A 218 -18.23 -3.59 -12.84
CA PRO A 218 -18.53 -3.99 -14.21
C PRO A 218 -18.02 -5.38 -14.59
N SER A 219 -16.78 -5.72 -14.20
CA SER A 219 -16.22 -7.04 -14.48
C SER A 219 -16.94 -8.17 -13.74
N ARG A 220 -17.49 -7.90 -12.55
CA ARG A 220 -18.29 -8.86 -11.78
C ARG A 220 -19.69 -9.01 -12.33
N THR A 221 -20.36 -7.90 -12.66
CA THR A 221 -21.68 -7.92 -13.31
C THR A 221 -21.63 -8.72 -14.61
N ASN A 222 -20.60 -8.49 -15.43
CA ASN A 222 -20.38 -9.27 -16.65
C ASN A 222 -20.15 -10.75 -16.36
N LEU A 223 -19.29 -11.08 -15.38
CA LEU A 223 -19.00 -12.45 -15.00
C LEU A 223 -20.26 -13.20 -14.50
N HIS A 224 -21.15 -12.50 -13.80
CA HIS A 224 -22.41 -13.04 -13.28
C HIS A 224 -23.46 -13.24 -14.38
N ASN A 225 -23.62 -12.28 -15.28
CA ASN A 225 -24.65 -12.29 -16.32
C ASN A 225 -24.38 -13.28 -17.47
N GLN A 226 -23.27 -14.01 -17.40
CA GLN A 226 -22.92 -15.00 -18.41
C GLN A 226 -23.71 -16.29 -18.26
N GLN A 227 -24.55 -16.57 -19.23
CA GLN A 227 -25.09 -17.92 -19.39
C GLN A 227 -23.93 -18.88 -19.68
N ASN A 228 -23.81 -19.95 -18.87
CA ASN A 228 -22.69 -20.88 -18.92
C ASN A 228 -21.30 -20.26 -18.59
N GLY A 229 -21.29 -19.15 -17.86
CA GLY A 229 -20.06 -18.52 -17.39
C GLY A 229 -19.34 -19.30 -16.28
N PRO A 230 -18.18 -18.81 -15.84
CA PRO A 230 -17.35 -19.49 -14.84
C PRO A 230 -18.10 -19.77 -13.54
N LEU A 231 -18.93 -18.83 -13.08
CA LEU A 231 -19.68 -18.94 -11.83
C LEU A 231 -20.80 -19.99 -11.89
N SER A 232 -21.40 -20.23 -13.05
CA SER A 232 -22.46 -21.24 -13.20
C SER A 232 -21.92 -22.66 -13.41
N GLN A 233 -20.59 -22.83 -13.43
CA GLN A 233 -19.91 -24.10 -13.72
C GLN A 233 -18.84 -24.44 -12.68
N LEU A 234 -18.92 -23.84 -11.48
CA LEU A 234 -17.90 -24.01 -10.44
C LEU A 234 -17.86 -25.43 -9.87
N ASP A 235 -18.92 -26.23 -10.08
CA ASP A 235 -18.96 -27.67 -9.82
C ASP A 235 -18.14 -28.49 -10.82
N LYS A 236 -17.68 -27.88 -11.91
CA LYS A 236 -16.89 -28.51 -12.98
C LYS A 236 -15.46 -27.94 -13.00
N PRO A 237 -14.49 -28.72 -13.50
CA PRO A 237 -13.12 -28.23 -13.74
C PRO A 237 -13.08 -26.89 -14.50
N ILE A 238 -13.88 -26.78 -15.55
CA ILE A 238 -13.82 -25.64 -16.45
C ILE A 238 -14.26 -24.33 -15.77
N GLY A 239 -15.19 -24.38 -14.82
CA GLY A 239 -15.61 -23.20 -14.07
C GLY A 239 -14.50 -22.67 -13.16
N LEU A 240 -13.82 -23.55 -12.41
CA LEU A 240 -12.69 -23.12 -11.58
C LEU A 240 -11.55 -22.58 -12.45
N PHE A 241 -11.23 -23.26 -13.55
CA PHE A 241 -10.18 -22.79 -14.47
C PHE A 241 -10.48 -21.37 -14.96
N ASN A 242 -11.67 -21.14 -15.51
CA ASN A 242 -12.04 -19.82 -16.03
C ASN A 242 -12.14 -18.76 -14.93
N LEU A 243 -12.53 -19.13 -13.70
CA LEU A 243 -12.52 -18.24 -12.56
C LEU A 243 -11.09 -17.79 -12.18
N LEU A 244 -10.14 -18.72 -12.15
CA LEU A 244 -8.73 -18.40 -11.86
C LEU A 244 -8.13 -17.51 -12.95
N VAL A 245 -8.42 -17.81 -14.22
CA VAL A 245 -8.01 -17.01 -15.37
C VAL A 245 -8.58 -15.59 -15.24
N PHE A 246 -9.88 -15.47 -14.93
CA PHE A 246 -10.52 -14.19 -14.66
C PHE A 246 -9.79 -13.42 -13.56
N ARG A 247 -9.56 -14.05 -12.41
CA ARG A 247 -8.99 -13.35 -11.27
C ARG A 247 -7.54 -12.95 -11.44
N VAL A 248 -6.73 -13.76 -12.11
CA VAL A 248 -5.28 -13.56 -12.15
C VAL A 248 -4.83 -12.83 -13.41
N LEU A 249 -5.47 -13.08 -14.56
CA LEU A 249 -5.04 -12.51 -15.84
C LEU A 249 -5.95 -11.36 -16.29
N SER A 250 -7.26 -11.64 -16.43
CA SER A 250 -8.17 -10.72 -17.12
C SER A 250 -8.89 -9.74 -16.21
N PHE A 251 -8.69 -9.80 -14.89
CA PHE A 251 -9.32 -8.86 -13.97
C PHE A 251 -8.96 -7.41 -14.34
N ASN A 252 -9.99 -6.59 -14.52
CA ASN A 252 -9.85 -5.19 -14.92
C ASN A 252 -9.08 -5.04 -16.25
N THR A 253 -9.42 -5.85 -17.25
CA THR A 253 -9.01 -5.67 -18.64
C THR A 253 -10.19 -5.35 -19.54
N PRO A 254 -9.97 -4.84 -20.76
CA PRO A 254 -11.03 -4.72 -21.77
C PRO A 254 -11.79 -6.04 -21.96
N ALA A 255 -11.10 -7.19 -21.96
CA ALA A 255 -11.75 -8.50 -22.06
C ALA A 255 -12.76 -8.72 -20.93
N SER A 256 -12.44 -8.37 -19.68
CA SER A 256 -13.37 -8.46 -18.54
C SER A 256 -14.60 -7.57 -18.59
N ARG A 257 -14.57 -6.56 -19.47
CA ARG A 257 -15.63 -5.57 -19.56
C ARG A 257 -16.48 -5.70 -20.83
N SER A 258 -15.98 -6.38 -21.85
CA SER A 258 -16.73 -6.63 -23.09
C SER A 258 -17.78 -7.74 -22.90
N LEU A 259 -18.99 -7.51 -23.42
CA LEU A 259 -20.01 -8.53 -23.62
C LEU A 259 -20.09 -8.95 -25.11
N PRO A 260 -20.29 -10.25 -25.42
CA PRO A 260 -20.19 -11.36 -24.47
C PRO A 260 -18.75 -11.47 -23.94
N TYR A 261 -18.62 -11.77 -22.63
CA TYR A 261 -17.32 -12.03 -22.03
C TYR A 261 -16.81 -13.36 -22.64
N ASN A 262 -16.06 -13.27 -23.73
CA ASN A 262 -15.60 -14.40 -24.57
C ASN A 262 -14.49 -15.22 -23.91
N PHE A 263 -14.64 -15.50 -22.61
CA PHE A 263 -13.74 -16.30 -21.79
C PHE A 263 -14.35 -17.64 -21.39
N THR A 264 -15.36 -18.13 -22.12
CA THR A 264 -15.66 -19.56 -22.17
C THR A 264 -14.56 -20.26 -22.95
N ILE A 265 -13.37 -20.29 -22.36
CA ILE A 265 -12.30 -21.18 -22.78
C ILE A 265 -12.85 -22.58 -22.50
N ALA A 266 -13.19 -23.32 -23.55
CA ALA A 266 -13.59 -24.71 -23.42
C ALA A 266 -12.35 -25.59 -23.23
N THR A 267 -11.22 -25.20 -23.83
CA THR A 267 -9.95 -25.91 -23.75
C THR A 267 -8.76 -24.97 -23.61
N LEU A 268 -7.68 -25.41 -22.96
CA LEU A 268 -6.42 -24.65 -22.89
C LEU A 268 -5.91 -24.18 -24.27
N ASN A 269 -6.20 -24.92 -25.34
CA ASN A 269 -5.85 -24.52 -26.71
C ASN A 269 -6.69 -23.35 -27.23
N ASP A 270 -7.96 -23.22 -26.84
CA ASP A 270 -8.79 -22.06 -27.20
C ASP A 270 -8.26 -20.78 -26.56
N PHE A 271 -7.73 -20.89 -25.34
CA PHE A 271 -7.02 -19.80 -24.68
C PHE A 271 -5.77 -19.41 -25.47
N ARG A 272 -4.90 -20.37 -25.79
CA ARG A 272 -3.66 -20.11 -26.56
C ARG A 272 -3.96 -19.39 -27.88
N LYS A 273 -4.98 -19.85 -28.62
CA LYS A 273 -5.39 -19.25 -29.90
C LYS A 273 -5.94 -17.83 -29.76
N SER A 274 -6.68 -17.54 -28.69
CA SER A 274 -7.24 -16.19 -28.46
C SER A 274 -6.17 -15.20 -27.97
N HIS A 275 -5.18 -15.66 -27.21
CA HIS A 275 -4.19 -14.80 -26.56
C HIS A 275 -3.01 -14.36 -27.43
N THR A 276 -2.69 -15.10 -28.50
CA THR A 276 -1.54 -14.79 -29.37
C THR A 276 -1.66 -13.45 -30.11
N ASN A 277 -2.86 -12.93 -30.29
CA ASN A 277 -3.09 -11.74 -31.14
C ASN A 277 -3.28 -10.43 -30.35
N ASN A 278 -3.51 -10.46 -29.03
CA ASN A 278 -3.78 -9.23 -28.25
C ASN A 278 -3.58 -9.38 -26.73
N GLN A 279 -2.33 -9.51 -26.26
CA GLN A 279 -2.04 -9.67 -24.83
C GLN A 279 -2.60 -8.54 -23.95
N ALA A 280 -2.55 -7.28 -24.41
CA ALA A 280 -3.04 -6.14 -23.63
C ALA A 280 -4.56 -6.15 -23.42
N PHE A 281 -5.30 -6.80 -24.31
CA PHE A 281 -6.75 -6.98 -24.16
C PHE A 281 -7.09 -7.97 -23.04
N PHE A 282 -6.27 -8.99 -22.85
CA PHE A 282 -6.53 -10.09 -21.91
C PHE A 282 -5.76 -10.01 -20.60
N HIS A 283 -4.70 -9.21 -20.54
CA HIS A 283 -3.84 -9.15 -19.37
C HIS A 283 -3.61 -7.71 -18.89
N ASN A 284 -3.93 -7.48 -17.62
CA ASN A 284 -3.57 -6.25 -16.92
C ASN A 284 -2.35 -6.49 -16.02
N PRO A 285 -1.12 -6.14 -16.45
CA PRO A 285 0.08 -6.35 -15.64
C PRO A 285 0.10 -5.53 -14.34
N LYS A 286 -0.80 -4.55 -14.20
CA LYS A 286 -0.93 -3.68 -13.02
C LYS A 286 -1.97 -4.19 -12.02
N ALA A 287 -2.81 -5.18 -12.37
CA ALA A 287 -3.88 -5.65 -11.50
C ALA A 287 -3.35 -6.18 -10.16
N TYR A 288 -2.23 -6.91 -10.20
CA TYR A 288 -1.57 -7.43 -9.00
C TYR A 288 -0.06 -7.15 -9.05
N ARG A 289 0.40 -6.28 -8.14
CA ARG A 289 1.80 -5.85 -8.05
C ARG A 289 2.68 -7.03 -7.61
N ASN A 290 3.31 -7.70 -8.57
CA ASN A 290 4.61 -8.38 -8.51
C ASN A 290 4.60 -9.57 -9.49
N LYS A 291 5.18 -9.38 -10.68
CA LYS A 291 5.55 -10.51 -11.52
C LYS A 291 6.85 -11.10 -10.98
N SER A 292 6.81 -12.35 -10.55
CA SER A 292 8.03 -13.13 -10.34
C SER A 292 8.78 -13.24 -11.69
N PRO A 293 10.11 -13.26 -11.74
CA PRO A 293 10.86 -13.56 -12.97
C PRO A 293 10.48 -14.92 -13.58
N ALA A 294 9.97 -15.86 -12.77
CA ALA A 294 9.50 -17.18 -13.19
C ALA A 294 8.04 -17.19 -13.68
N TRP A 295 7.39 -16.03 -13.77
CA TRP A 295 6.01 -15.90 -14.23
C TRP A 295 5.98 -15.91 -15.76
N THR A 296 5.47 -17.00 -16.36
CA THR A 296 5.07 -17.03 -17.77
C THR A 296 3.56 -17.25 -17.83
N GLU A 297 2.85 -16.49 -18.66
CA GLU A 297 1.39 -16.63 -18.82
C GLU A 297 1.01 -18.09 -19.09
N GLU A 298 1.69 -18.71 -20.05
CA GLU A 298 1.47 -20.10 -20.42
C GLU A 298 1.69 -21.07 -19.25
N GLY A 299 2.78 -20.94 -18.49
CA GLY A 299 3.05 -21.80 -17.35
C GLY A 299 2.04 -21.65 -16.21
N VAL A 300 1.53 -20.44 -15.98
CA VAL A 300 0.43 -20.23 -15.01
C VAL A 300 -0.85 -20.90 -15.47
N MET A 301 -1.17 -20.81 -16.77
CA MET A 301 -2.40 -21.39 -17.32
C MET A 301 -2.38 -22.91 -17.35
N GLU A 302 -1.28 -23.53 -17.76
CA GLU A 302 -1.10 -24.98 -17.67
C GLU A 302 -1.30 -25.45 -16.22
N ARG A 303 -0.71 -24.73 -15.26
CA ARG A 303 -0.86 -25.08 -13.85
C ARG A 303 -2.29 -24.94 -13.34
N TYR A 304 -3.01 -23.89 -13.75
CA TYR A 304 -4.41 -23.73 -13.38
C TYR A 304 -5.29 -24.78 -14.05
N TRP A 305 -4.99 -25.16 -15.29
CA TRP A 305 -5.66 -26.25 -15.97
C TRP A 305 -5.51 -27.56 -15.21
N GLU A 306 -4.28 -27.92 -14.84
CA GLU A 306 -3.99 -29.11 -14.02
C GLU A 306 -4.71 -29.06 -12.67
N THR A 307 -4.65 -27.92 -11.99
CA THR A 307 -5.32 -27.73 -10.69
C THR A 307 -6.81 -27.94 -10.81
N ALA A 308 -7.42 -27.34 -11.82
CA ALA A 308 -8.85 -27.43 -12.07
C ALA A 308 -9.29 -28.85 -12.49
N HIS A 309 -8.48 -29.60 -13.25
CA HIS A 309 -8.87 -30.91 -13.75
C HIS A 309 -8.50 -32.08 -12.83
N HIS A 310 -7.46 -31.94 -12.01
CA HIS A 310 -6.95 -33.06 -11.20
C HIS A 310 -7.10 -32.87 -9.70
N ILE A 311 -7.15 -31.62 -9.22
CA ILE A 311 -7.18 -31.31 -7.79
C ILE A 311 -8.59 -30.89 -7.37
N TRP A 312 -9.25 -30.06 -8.18
CA TRP A 312 -10.59 -29.57 -7.88
C TRP A 312 -11.67 -30.66 -7.76
N PRO A 313 -11.75 -31.67 -8.66
CA PRO A 313 -12.75 -32.73 -8.51
C PRO A 313 -12.56 -33.55 -7.23
N LYS A 314 -11.30 -33.72 -6.80
CA LYS A 314 -10.98 -34.39 -5.53
C LYS A 314 -11.49 -33.56 -4.36
N TYR A 315 -11.22 -32.24 -4.34
CA TYR A 315 -11.75 -31.35 -3.32
C TYR A 315 -13.28 -31.40 -3.24
N LEU A 316 -13.98 -31.29 -4.39
CA LEU A 316 -15.44 -31.34 -4.42
C LEU A 316 -15.99 -32.65 -3.86
N LYS A 317 -15.36 -33.78 -4.21
CA LYS A 317 -15.70 -35.10 -3.67
C LYS A 317 -15.43 -35.20 -2.16
N ASP A 318 -14.26 -34.75 -1.72
CA ASP A 318 -13.83 -34.85 -0.32
C ASP A 318 -14.67 -33.96 0.62
N MET A 319 -15.25 -32.89 0.08
CA MET A 319 -16.14 -31.97 0.79
C MET A 319 -17.63 -32.31 0.63
N GLN A 320 -17.98 -33.40 -0.06
CA GLN A 320 -19.36 -33.83 -0.18
C GLN A 320 -19.89 -34.25 1.20
N GLY A 321 -20.98 -33.62 1.64
CA GLY A 321 -21.59 -33.87 2.95
C GLY A 321 -20.81 -33.28 4.14
N LYS A 322 -19.80 -32.45 3.90
CA LYS A 322 -19.07 -31.71 4.95
C LYS A 322 -19.39 -30.23 4.89
N GLU A 323 -19.29 -29.56 6.03
CA GLU A 323 -19.35 -28.10 6.13
C GLU A 323 -18.19 -27.48 5.34
N LYS A 324 -18.51 -26.50 4.48
CA LYS A 324 -17.54 -25.91 3.54
C LYS A 324 -17.17 -24.50 3.98
N THR A 325 -16.66 -24.40 5.22
CA THR A 325 -16.32 -23.10 5.80
C THR A 325 -15.30 -22.34 4.97
N PHE A 326 -15.41 -21.01 5.00
CA PHE A 326 -14.53 -20.14 4.23
C PHE A 326 -13.07 -20.29 4.65
N SER A 327 -12.79 -20.36 5.96
CA SER A 327 -11.43 -20.52 6.46
C SER A 327 -10.81 -21.84 6.05
N ALA A 328 -11.57 -22.93 6.07
CA ALA A 328 -11.10 -24.25 5.62
C ALA A 328 -10.71 -24.22 4.14
N PHE A 329 -11.54 -23.60 3.29
CA PHE A 329 -11.22 -23.44 1.87
C PHE A 329 -9.95 -22.62 1.65
N ILE A 330 -9.81 -21.45 2.30
CA ILE A 330 -8.61 -20.62 2.18
C ILE A 330 -7.37 -21.38 2.65
N GLN A 331 -7.47 -22.11 3.76
CA GLN A 331 -6.37 -22.93 4.26
C GLN A 331 -6.01 -24.05 3.28
N TRP A 332 -7.00 -24.71 2.68
CA TRP A 332 -6.78 -25.70 1.63
C TRP A 332 -6.04 -25.10 0.42
N MET A 333 -6.46 -23.94 -0.09
CA MET A 333 -5.74 -23.27 -1.19
C MET A 333 -4.27 -22.97 -0.86
N ILE A 334 -3.95 -22.69 0.41
CA ILE A 334 -2.58 -22.42 0.87
C ILE A 334 -1.74 -23.69 0.93
N THR A 335 -2.33 -24.81 1.37
CA THR A 335 -1.61 -26.06 1.69
C THR A 335 -1.58 -27.05 0.53
N VAL A 336 -2.55 -27.00 -0.38
CA VAL A 336 -2.63 -27.95 -1.50
C VAL A 336 -1.45 -27.79 -2.47
N ARG A 337 -0.99 -28.92 -2.98
CA ARG A 337 0.18 -29.06 -3.86
C ARG A 337 -0.21 -29.83 -5.11
N SER A 338 0.51 -29.58 -6.20
CA SER A 338 0.30 -30.33 -7.44
C SER A 338 0.76 -31.80 -7.28
N PRO A 339 0.07 -32.77 -7.88
CA PRO A 339 0.53 -34.15 -7.90
C PRO A 339 1.94 -34.25 -8.50
N GLY A 340 2.87 -34.95 -7.84
CA GLY A 340 4.23 -35.16 -8.33
C GLY A 340 5.17 -33.97 -8.20
N ASP A 341 4.71 -32.83 -7.69
CA ASP A 341 5.50 -31.61 -7.53
C ASP A 341 5.38 -31.05 -6.10
N LYS A 342 6.45 -30.49 -5.55
CA LYS A 342 6.44 -29.79 -4.26
C LYS A 342 5.87 -28.36 -4.38
N CYS A 343 5.57 -27.90 -5.59
CA CYS A 343 4.98 -26.59 -5.84
C CYS A 343 3.50 -26.49 -5.42
N LYS A 344 3.07 -25.25 -5.14
CA LYS A 344 1.68 -24.92 -4.85
C LYS A 344 0.82 -25.14 -6.09
N ALA A 345 -0.35 -25.76 -5.91
CA ALA A 345 -1.33 -25.93 -6.98
C ALA A 345 -1.81 -24.56 -7.51
N PHE A 346 -2.18 -23.67 -6.59
CA PHE A 346 -2.58 -22.30 -6.92
C PHE A 346 -1.35 -21.40 -7.01
N LEU A 347 -0.68 -21.42 -8.18
CA LEU A 347 0.49 -20.60 -8.44
C LEU A 347 0.11 -19.11 -8.43
N HIS A 348 0.98 -18.26 -7.88
CA HIS A 348 0.79 -16.80 -7.80
C HIS A 348 -0.49 -16.29 -7.10
N THR A 349 -1.29 -17.15 -6.47
CA THR A 349 -2.42 -16.71 -5.64
C THR A 349 -1.91 -16.32 -4.25
N GLY A 350 -1.49 -15.06 -4.08
CA GLY A 350 -1.24 -14.49 -2.76
C GLY A 350 -2.53 -14.42 -1.92
N GLY A 351 -2.41 -14.09 -0.63
CA GLY A 351 -3.57 -14.06 0.29
C GLY A 351 -4.76 -13.22 -0.21
N LEU A 352 -4.50 -12.11 -0.92
CA LEU A 352 -5.57 -11.33 -1.54
C LEU A 352 -6.33 -12.10 -2.63
N LEU A 353 -5.62 -12.75 -3.55
CA LEU A 353 -6.25 -13.52 -4.63
C LEU A 353 -7.02 -14.72 -4.09
N GLN A 354 -6.50 -15.36 -3.03
CA GLN A 354 -7.20 -16.46 -2.35
C GLN A 354 -8.53 -15.99 -1.77
N LEU A 355 -8.58 -14.81 -1.10
CA LEU A 355 -9.82 -14.22 -0.61
C LEU A 355 -10.81 -13.88 -1.74
N LEU A 356 -10.30 -13.35 -2.86
CA LEU A 356 -11.14 -13.01 -4.01
C LEU A 356 -11.79 -14.27 -4.61
N VAL A 357 -11.00 -15.30 -4.89
CA VAL A 357 -11.47 -16.61 -5.39
C VAL A 357 -12.44 -17.25 -4.41
N GLY A 358 -12.10 -17.28 -3.11
CA GLY A 358 -13.00 -17.78 -2.08
C GLY A 358 -14.35 -17.06 -2.10
N GLY A 359 -14.34 -15.72 -2.20
CA GLY A 359 -15.58 -14.96 -2.27
C GLY A 359 -16.39 -15.22 -3.54
N ASP A 360 -15.75 -15.57 -4.68
CA ASP A 360 -16.50 -15.96 -5.88
C ASP A 360 -17.16 -17.33 -5.71
N LEU A 361 -16.49 -18.26 -5.04
CA LEU A 361 -17.03 -19.56 -4.70
C LEU A 361 -18.17 -19.46 -3.66
N VAL A 362 -18.15 -18.44 -2.79
CA VAL A 362 -19.28 -18.12 -1.90
C VAL A 362 -20.51 -17.73 -2.71
N TYR A 363 -20.37 -16.77 -3.63
CA TYR A 363 -21.49 -16.37 -4.49
C TYR A 363 -21.93 -17.47 -5.46
N GLY A 364 -21.04 -18.42 -5.76
CA GLY A 364 -21.36 -19.64 -6.51
C GLY A 364 -21.95 -20.80 -5.70
N GLY A 365 -22.14 -20.64 -4.38
CA GLY A 365 -22.70 -21.69 -3.52
C GLY A 365 -21.77 -22.88 -3.25
N ILE A 366 -20.47 -22.76 -3.55
CA ILE A 366 -19.49 -23.82 -3.33
C ILE A 366 -18.84 -23.73 -1.95
N VAL A 367 -18.67 -22.52 -1.42
CA VAL A 367 -18.08 -22.24 -0.10
C VAL A 367 -19.09 -21.44 0.71
N GLU A 368 -19.13 -21.62 2.02
CA GLU A 368 -20.04 -20.87 2.88
C GLU A 368 -19.56 -19.42 3.08
N MET A 369 -20.51 -18.51 3.30
CA MET A 369 -20.21 -17.12 3.62
C MET A 369 -19.37 -17.06 4.90
N PRO A 370 -18.21 -16.38 4.91
CA PRO A 370 -17.39 -16.28 6.11
C PRO A 370 -18.16 -15.59 7.23
N THR A 371 -18.02 -16.10 8.45
CA THR A 371 -18.48 -15.38 9.63
C THR A 371 -17.66 -14.10 9.81
N ILE A 372 -18.17 -13.17 10.64
CA ILE A 372 -17.46 -11.93 10.98
C ILE A 372 -16.10 -12.25 11.62
N GLU A 373 -16.06 -13.28 12.48
CA GLU A 373 -14.84 -13.75 13.13
C GLU A 373 -13.83 -14.30 12.12
N GLU A 374 -14.25 -15.21 11.23
CA GLU A 374 -13.39 -15.75 10.18
C GLU A 374 -12.81 -14.65 9.30
N MET A 375 -13.65 -13.70 8.87
CA MET A 375 -13.22 -12.58 8.05
C MET A 375 -12.24 -11.67 8.79
N GLY A 376 -12.49 -11.36 10.07
CA GLY A 376 -11.57 -10.57 10.90
C GLY A 376 -10.18 -11.21 11.02
N ILE A 377 -10.12 -12.53 11.26
CA ILE A 377 -8.85 -13.29 11.29
C ILE A 377 -8.13 -13.20 9.93
N LEU A 378 -8.87 -13.34 8.84
CA LEU A 378 -8.32 -13.28 7.49
C LEU A 378 -7.82 -11.87 7.13
N ILE A 379 -8.53 -10.82 7.53
CA ILE A 379 -8.11 -9.42 7.38
C ILE A 379 -6.79 -9.19 8.12
N ALA A 380 -6.66 -9.68 9.36
CA ALA A 380 -5.42 -9.58 10.14
C ALA A 380 -4.25 -10.30 9.44
N LYS A 381 -4.50 -11.53 8.97
CA LYS A 381 -3.50 -12.38 8.28
C LYS A 381 -3.03 -11.75 6.97
N VAL A 382 -3.95 -11.29 6.13
CA VAL A 382 -3.64 -10.68 4.82
C VAL A 382 -2.99 -9.31 5.00
N SER A 383 -3.44 -8.53 5.98
CA SER A 383 -2.79 -7.30 6.43
C SER A 383 -2.62 -6.25 5.30
N ARG A 384 -3.66 -6.09 4.45
CA ARG A 384 -3.68 -5.21 3.27
C ARG A 384 -4.71 -4.07 3.36
N GLY A 385 -5.58 -3.93 2.37
CA GLY A 385 -6.45 -2.78 2.17
C GLY A 385 -7.47 -2.61 3.29
N ALA A 386 -8.09 -3.70 3.74
CA ALA A 386 -9.08 -3.65 4.81
C ALA A 386 -8.51 -3.11 6.13
N ILE A 387 -7.30 -3.53 6.52
CA ILE A 387 -6.59 -2.93 7.67
C ILE A 387 -6.38 -1.43 7.48
N ALA A 388 -5.99 -0.98 6.29
CA ALA A 388 -5.83 0.44 6.03
C ALA A 388 -7.18 1.20 6.08
N GLY A 389 -8.28 0.53 5.73
CA GLY A 389 -9.64 1.03 5.93
C GLY A 389 -9.99 1.18 7.41
N LEU A 390 -9.74 0.16 8.23
CA LEU A 390 -9.97 0.21 9.69
C LEU A 390 -9.12 1.30 10.37
N VAL A 391 -7.86 1.46 9.97
CA VAL A 391 -7.00 2.56 10.44
C VAL A 391 -7.55 3.91 9.97
N PHE A 392 -8.03 3.99 8.72
CA PHE A 392 -8.67 5.21 8.24
C PHE A 392 -9.93 5.52 9.04
N LEU A 393 -10.73 4.54 9.45
CA LEU A 393 -11.91 4.78 10.28
C LEU A 393 -11.59 5.09 11.74
N GLN A 394 -10.31 5.10 12.12
CA GLN A 394 -9.89 5.20 13.53
C GLN A 394 -10.54 4.11 14.38
N LEU A 395 -10.62 2.88 13.86
CA LEU A 395 -10.94 1.69 14.64
C LEU A 395 -9.66 0.94 15.02
N LEU A 396 -8.59 1.11 14.24
CA LEU A 396 -7.25 0.65 14.57
C LEU A 396 -6.29 1.85 14.65
N PRO A 397 -5.28 1.82 15.55
CA PRO A 397 -4.26 2.87 15.59
C PRO A 397 -3.41 2.84 14.32
N PRO A 398 -2.70 3.92 13.93
CA PRO A 398 -1.80 3.91 12.78
C PRO A 398 -0.76 2.78 12.83
N ARG A 399 -0.49 2.17 11.66
CA ARG A 399 0.41 1.02 11.56
C ARG A 399 1.86 1.45 11.42
N GLU A 400 2.71 1.01 12.35
CA GLU A 400 4.17 1.08 12.19
C GLU A 400 4.69 0.09 11.13
N LYS A 401 5.83 0.41 10.52
CA LYS A 401 6.43 -0.43 9.48
C LYS A 401 6.78 -1.81 10.05
N GLY A 402 6.19 -2.86 9.49
CA GLY A 402 6.44 -4.25 9.88
C GLY A 402 5.50 -4.78 10.98
N TYR A 403 4.84 -3.91 11.74
CA TYR A 403 3.85 -4.30 12.74
C TYR A 403 2.67 -5.05 12.10
N LYS A 404 2.10 -6.05 12.79
CA LYS A 404 0.85 -6.72 12.38
C LYS A 404 -0.09 -6.71 13.58
N TYR A 405 -1.32 -6.26 13.37
CA TYR A 405 -2.34 -6.30 14.40
C TYR A 405 -2.66 -7.75 14.81
N PRO A 406 -2.83 -8.02 16.12
CA PRO A 406 -3.33 -9.30 16.59
C PRO A 406 -4.70 -9.62 15.97
N PRO A 407 -4.97 -10.87 15.56
CA PRO A 407 -6.27 -11.25 15.01
C PRO A 407 -7.45 -10.90 15.92
N VAL A 408 -7.32 -11.10 17.23
CA VAL A 408 -8.37 -10.80 18.21
C VAL A 408 -8.81 -9.33 18.15
N GLN A 409 -7.85 -8.40 18.06
CA GLN A 409 -8.14 -6.97 17.94
C GLN A 409 -8.89 -6.67 16.63
N VAL A 410 -8.41 -7.22 15.51
CA VAL A 410 -9.03 -6.99 14.20
C VAL A 410 -10.46 -7.56 14.13
N VAL A 411 -10.70 -8.73 14.73
CA VAL A 411 -12.04 -9.33 14.84
C VAL A 411 -12.97 -8.42 15.63
N HIS A 412 -12.52 -7.94 16.80
CA HIS A 412 -13.28 -7.00 17.63
C HIS A 412 -13.67 -5.75 16.82
N ASP A 413 -12.71 -5.06 16.23
CA ASP A 413 -12.94 -3.78 15.54
C ASP A 413 -13.74 -3.94 14.24
N PHE A 414 -13.55 -5.05 13.53
CA PHE A 414 -14.38 -5.39 12.36
C PHE A 414 -15.84 -5.69 12.76
N THR A 415 -16.05 -6.33 13.91
CA THR A 415 -17.40 -6.60 14.45
C THR A 415 -18.10 -5.32 14.87
N LYS A 416 -17.39 -4.42 15.58
CA LYS A 416 -17.88 -3.07 15.92
C LYS A 416 -18.33 -2.31 14.68
N LEU A 417 -17.51 -2.31 13.62
CA LEU A 417 -17.85 -1.66 12.36
C LEU A 417 -19.11 -2.25 11.72
N HIS A 418 -19.18 -3.57 11.63
CA HIS A 418 -20.31 -4.26 11.04
C HIS A 418 -21.63 -3.89 11.73
N ASN A 419 -21.64 -3.90 13.07
CA ASN A 419 -22.84 -3.56 13.85
C ASN A 419 -23.19 -2.07 13.69
N ALA A 420 -22.19 -1.18 13.73
CA ALA A 420 -22.42 0.25 13.55
C ALA A 420 -22.99 0.60 12.16
N LEU A 421 -22.64 -0.16 11.12
CA LEU A 421 -23.24 -0.01 9.79
C LEU A 421 -24.67 -0.54 9.74
N LYS A 422 -24.98 -1.66 10.41
CA LYS A 422 -26.36 -2.17 10.52
C LYS A 422 -27.30 -1.18 11.19
N GLU A 423 -26.81 -0.39 12.13
CA GLU A 423 -27.59 0.64 12.81
C GLU A 423 -27.83 1.90 11.95
N ARG A 424 -26.98 2.15 10.94
CA ARG A 424 -26.98 3.41 10.14
C ARG A 424 -27.53 3.24 8.72
N LEU A 425 -27.57 2.01 8.23
CA LEU A 425 -28.19 1.65 6.96
C LEU A 425 -29.58 1.09 7.26
N THR A 426 -30.56 1.46 6.44
CA THR A 426 -31.87 0.81 6.49
C THR A 426 -31.76 -0.65 6.03
N GLU A 427 -32.74 -1.49 6.39
CA GLU A 427 -32.78 -2.88 5.93
C GLU A 427 -32.83 -2.96 4.39
N GLU A 428 -33.63 -2.11 3.75
CA GLU A 428 -33.69 -1.97 2.29
C GLU A 428 -32.31 -1.61 1.71
N GLU A 429 -31.64 -0.58 2.23
CA GLU A 429 -30.28 -0.22 1.78
C GLU A 429 -29.29 -1.36 1.97
N TRP A 430 -29.37 -2.09 3.10
CA TRP A 430 -28.50 -3.22 3.41
C TRP A 430 -28.67 -4.36 2.41
N GLU A 431 -29.92 -4.73 2.12
CA GLU A 431 -30.28 -5.78 1.16
C GLU A 431 -29.91 -5.38 -0.27
N GLU A 432 -30.26 -4.17 -0.70
CA GLU A 432 -29.96 -3.66 -2.04
C GLU A 432 -28.45 -3.59 -2.30
N MET A 433 -27.67 -3.20 -1.30
CA MET A 433 -26.20 -3.22 -1.40
C MET A 433 -25.62 -4.65 -1.43
N GLY A 434 -26.41 -5.67 -1.10
CA GLY A 434 -25.96 -7.03 -0.89
C GLY A 434 -24.97 -7.12 0.27
N MET A 435 -25.18 -6.31 1.33
CA MET A 435 -24.22 -6.18 2.42
C MET A 435 -24.02 -7.52 3.14
N ASN A 436 -22.76 -7.95 3.16
CA ASN A 436 -22.30 -9.15 3.85
C ASN A 436 -20.83 -8.94 4.26
N THR A 437 -20.22 -9.95 4.90
CA THR A 437 -18.85 -9.88 5.40
C THR A 437 -17.82 -9.65 4.29
N LEU A 438 -18.02 -10.23 3.10
CA LEU A 438 -17.16 -10.01 1.93
C LEU A 438 -17.31 -8.60 1.36
N VAL A 439 -18.53 -8.08 1.25
CA VAL A 439 -18.78 -6.71 0.78
C VAL A 439 -18.20 -5.68 1.75
N LEU A 440 -18.31 -5.92 3.06
CA LEU A 440 -17.71 -5.03 4.06
C LEU A 440 -16.17 -5.00 3.98
N GLU A 441 -15.53 -6.17 3.90
CA GLU A 441 -14.07 -6.25 3.68
C GLU A 441 -13.66 -5.51 2.41
N HIS A 442 -14.40 -5.74 1.33
CA HIS A 442 -14.14 -5.11 0.04
C HIS A 442 -14.27 -3.59 0.13
N SER A 443 -15.33 -3.11 0.79
CA SER A 443 -15.60 -1.70 1.00
C SER A 443 -14.45 -1.01 1.74
N LEU A 444 -13.91 -1.63 2.80
CA LEU A 444 -12.73 -1.12 3.51
C LEU A 444 -11.49 -1.05 2.60
N CYS A 445 -11.28 -2.07 1.76
CA CYS A 445 -10.21 -2.10 0.78
C CYS A 445 -10.31 -0.95 -0.24
N LYS A 446 -11.53 -0.55 -0.61
CA LYS A 446 -11.80 0.53 -1.58
C LYS A 446 -11.79 1.92 -0.95
N LEU A 447 -12.20 2.05 0.30
CA LEU A 447 -12.28 3.32 1.03
C LEU A 447 -10.95 4.10 0.98
N LYS A 448 -9.82 3.42 1.15
CA LYS A 448 -8.49 4.04 1.05
C LYS A 448 -8.26 4.74 -0.30
N ARG A 449 -8.87 4.25 -1.36
CA ARG A 449 -8.69 4.75 -2.74
C ARG A 449 -9.56 5.97 -3.03
N VAL A 450 -10.51 6.30 -2.17
CA VAL A 450 -11.42 7.45 -2.32
C VAL A 450 -11.27 8.48 -1.19
N ARG A 451 -10.47 8.18 -0.16
CA ARG A 451 -10.29 9.04 1.01
C ARG A 451 -9.82 10.47 0.72
N ASP A 452 -9.17 10.71 -0.42
CA ASP A 452 -8.66 12.01 -0.84
C ASP A 452 -9.76 12.93 -1.40
N ILE A 453 -10.91 12.36 -1.73
CA ILE A 453 -12.05 13.04 -2.30
C ILE A 453 -13.35 12.78 -1.54
N LEU A 454 -13.30 12.05 -0.42
CA LEU A 454 -14.37 11.97 0.57
C LEU A 454 -14.17 13.11 1.56
#